data_AF-A0A2R6GIV6-F1
#
_entry.id   AF-A0A2R6GIV6-F1
#
_cell.length_a   1.000
_cell.length_b   1.000
_cell.length_c   1.000
_cell.angle_alpha   90.00
_cell.angle_beta   90.00
_cell.angle_gamma   90.00
#
_symmetry.space_group_name_H-M   'P 1'
#
loop_
_entity.id
_entity.type
_entity.pdbx_description
1 polymer ?
#
loop_
_entity_poly.entity_id
_entity_poly.type
_entity_poly.pdbx_seq_one_letter_code
_entity_poly.pdbx_strand_id
1 'polypeptide(L)'
;MAGEPIEGEILLLAGAKSSLDPSRVSDLVDVVQAELGDEVGRYRREFERVHRDEDREAFLAVADHWETVGERLGFDDREVDAVRRAHTEQLRRLGRREGRLGEFETALEIRDAVIVGV
;
A
#
# COMPACT_ATOMS: atom_id res chain seq x y z
N MET A 1 -15.83 10.22 9.60
CA MET A 1 -14.90 9.18 10.07
C MET A 1 -14.04 8.90 8.87
N ALA A 2 -12.74 9.22 8.94
CA ALA A 2 -11.84 8.86 7.85
C ALA A 2 -11.88 7.34 7.72
N GLY A 3 -12.15 6.85 6.53
CA GLY A 3 -12.10 5.43 6.19
C GLY A 3 -10.69 4.88 6.38
N GLU A 4 -10.59 3.58 6.61
CA GLU A 4 -9.31 2.89 6.69
C GLU A 4 -8.58 3.00 5.35
N PRO A 5 -7.30 3.42 5.31
CA PRO A 5 -6.54 3.55 4.06
C PRO A 5 -6.53 2.23 3.27
N ILE A 6 -6.42 1.10 3.99
CA ILE A 6 -6.51 -0.25 3.46
C ILE A 6 -7.69 -0.96 4.12
N GLU A 7 -8.62 -1.47 3.31
CA GLU A 7 -9.84 -2.12 3.80
C GLU A 7 -9.50 -3.44 4.51
N GLY A 8 -10.20 -3.76 5.62
CA GLY A 8 -9.94 -4.99 6.39
C GLY A 8 -9.98 -6.30 5.58
N GLU A 9 -10.82 -6.40 4.54
CA GLU A 9 -10.84 -7.55 3.62
C GLU A 9 -9.50 -7.73 2.89
N ILE A 10 -8.83 -6.63 2.57
CA ILE A 10 -7.51 -6.63 1.93
C ILE A 10 -6.43 -7.09 2.91
N LEU A 11 -6.52 -6.71 4.19
CA LEU A 11 -5.61 -7.20 5.23
C LEU A 11 -5.72 -8.72 5.40
N LEU A 12 -6.95 -9.26 5.40
CA LEU A 12 -7.19 -10.70 5.43
C LEU A 12 -6.54 -11.40 4.22
N LEU A 13 -6.73 -10.86 3.01
CA LEU A 13 -6.16 -11.40 1.79
C LEU A 13 -4.62 -11.37 1.80
N ALA A 14 -4.03 -10.26 2.25
CA ALA A 14 -2.58 -10.09 2.35
C ALA A 14 -1.96 -11.05 3.38
N GLY A 15 -2.58 -11.20 4.55
CA GLY A 15 -2.14 -12.16 5.57
C GLY A 15 -2.18 -13.60 5.07
N ALA A 16 -3.29 -14.00 4.44
CA ALA A 16 -3.43 -15.34 3.87
C ALA A 16 -2.34 -15.64 2.82
N LYS A 17 -2.01 -14.68 1.94
CA LYS A 17 -0.99 -14.86 0.91
C LYS A 17 0.43 -14.89 1.49
N SER A 18 0.71 -14.08 2.51
CA SER A 18 2.04 -13.96 3.14
C SER A 18 2.28 -14.99 4.25
N SER A 19 1.27 -15.80 4.59
CA SER A 19 1.31 -16.72 5.75
C SER A 19 1.56 -15.98 7.08
N LEU A 20 1.03 -14.76 7.19
CA LEU A 20 0.97 -13.99 8.43
C LEU A 20 -0.46 -13.97 8.98
N ASP A 21 -0.58 -13.87 10.30
CA ASP A 21 -1.87 -13.62 10.92
C ASP A 21 -2.42 -12.26 10.45
N PRO A 22 -3.71 -12.13 10.12
CA PRO A 22 -4.27 -10.85 9.70
C PRO A 22 -4.10 -9.71 10.70
N SER A 23 -4.09 -10.01 12.01
CA SER A 23 -3.80 -9.00 13.04
C SER A 23 -2.38 -8.46 12.91
N ARG A 24 -1.41 -9.33 12.61
CA ARG A 24 -0.02 -8.91 12.35
C ARG A 24 0.07 -8.02 11.12
N VAL A 25 -0.68 -8.31 10.06
CA VAL A 25 -0.70 -7.43 8.87
C VAL A 25 -1.31 -6.08 9.19
N SER A 26 -2.36 -6.03 10.02
CA SER A 26 -2.93 -4.77 10.52
C SER A 26 -1.88 -3.94 11.27
N ASP A 27 -1.17 -4.55 12.22
CA ASP A 27 -0.13 -3.86 13.00
C ASP A 27 0.98 -3.30 12.10
N LEU A 28 1.41 -4.06 11.09
CA LEU A 28 2.43 -3.61 10.12
C LEU A 28 1.92 -2.42 9.30
N VAL A 29 0.66 -2.47 8.85
CA VAL A 29 0.05 -1.36 8.10
C VAL A 29 -0.05 -0.12 8.98
N ASP A 30 -0.41 -0.23 10.25
CA ASP A 30 -0.48 0.93 11.16
C ASP A 30 0.89 1.60 11.33
N VAL A 31 1.96 0.81 11.49
CA VAL A 31 3.34 1.33 11.57
C VAL A 31 3.74 2.01 10.25
N VAL A 32 3.42 1.40 9.11
CA VAL A 32 3.71 1.96 7.78
C VAL A 32 2.93 3.24 7.53
N GLN A 33 1.64 3.31 7.91
CA GLN A 33 0.84 4.51 7.71
C GLN A 33 1.38 5.70 8.52
N ALA A 34 1.93 5.46 9.73
CA ALA A 34 2.61 6.52 10.48
C ALA A 34 3.83 7.08 9.73
N GLU A 35 4.71 6.21 9.23
CA GLU A 35 5.89 6.60 8.46
C GLU A 35 5.52 7.32 7.14
N LEU A 36 4.57 6.76 6.39
CA LEU A 36 4.14 7.32 5.11
C LEU A 36 3.37 8.64 5.28
N GLY A 37 2.60 8.78 6.35
CA GLY A 37 1.84 9.98 6.67
C GLY A 37 2.75 11.18 6.91
N ASP A 38 3.84 10.98 7.66
CA ASP A 38 4.85 12.02 7.89
C ASP A 38 5.54 12.45 6.58
N GLU A 39 5.71 11.51 5.65
CA GLU A 39 6.36 11.75 4.35
C GLU A 39 5.37 12.08 3.21
N VAL A 40 4.07 12.20 3.43
CA VAL A 40 3.07 12.31 2.34
C VAL A 40 3.33 13.50 1.40
N GLY A 41 3.87 14.60 1.92
CA GLY A 41 4.26 15.76 1.12
C GLY A 41 5.41 15.48 0.16
N ARG A 42 6.26 14.51 0.48
CA ARG A 42 7.30 13.99 -0.41
C ARG A 42 6.70 13.10 -1.51
N TYR A 43 5.82 12.16 -1.16
CA TYR A 43 5.16 11.29 -2.14
C TYR A 43 4.42 12.09 -3.22
N ARG A 44 3.69 13.14 -2.83
CA ARG A 44 3.00 14.05 -3.76
C ARG A 44 3.92 14.79 -4.74
N ARG A 45 5.21 14.93 -4.42
CA ARG A 45 6.21 15.63 -5.26
C ARG A 45 7.02 14.67 -6.13
N GLU A 46 7.35 13.50 -5.62
CA GLU A 46 8.28 12.56 -6.26
C GLU A 46 7.58 11.48 -7.10
N PHE A 47 6.34 11.12 -6.75
CA PHE A 47 5.65 10.00 -7.38
C PHE A 47 4.37 10.43 -8.09
N GLU A 48 4.00 9.64 -9.09
CA GLU A 48 2.73 9.79 -9.76
C GLU A 48 1.60 9.40 -8.81
N ARG A 49 0.67 10.33 -8.58
CA ARG A 49 -0.55 10.06 -7.82
C ARG A 49 -1.64 9.59 -8.78
N VAL A 50 -2.08 8.35 -8.60
CA VAL A 50 -3.07 7.69 -9.46
C VAL A 50 -4.49 7.67 -8.90
N HIS A 51 -4.63 7.85 -7.58
CA HIS A 51 -5.92 7.95 -6.88
C HIS A 51 -5.88 8.98 -5.75
N ARG A 52 -7.04 9.60 -5.47
CA ARG A 52 -7.28 10.43 -4.29
C ARG A 52 -8.77 10.47 -3.96
N ASP A 53 -9.10 10.17 -2.72
CA ASP A 53 -10.42 10.41 -2.14
C ASP A 53 -10.29 11.12 -0.77
N GLU A 54 -11.34 11.08 0.04
CA GLU A 54 -11.36 11.68 1.39
C GLU A 54 -10.62 10.87 2.45
N ASP A 55 -10.27 9.61 2.14
CA ASP A 55 -9.68 8.65 3.08
C ASP A 55 -8.20 8.37 2.76
N ARG A 56 -7.81 8.42 1.48
CA ARG A 56 -6.46 8.06 1.03
C ARG A 56 -6.02 8.69 -0.29
N GLU A 57 -4.71 8.66 -0.50
CA GLU A 57 -4.04 8.87 -1.78
C GLU A 57 -3.29 7.60 -2.19
N ALA A 58 -3.27 7.29 -3.50
CA ALA A 58 -2.46 6.19 -4.05
C ALA A 58 -1.39 6.70 -5.00
N PHE A 59 -0.18 6.18 -4.84
CA PHE A 59 0.99 6.55 -5.62
C PHE A 59 1.64 5.32 -6.28
N LEU A 60 2.32 5.57 -7.40
CA LEU A 60 3.20 4.60 -8.06
C LEU A 60 4.66 4.96 -7.75
N ALA A 61 5.24 4.26 -6.77
CA ALA A 61 6.62 4.43 -6.37
C ALA A 61 7.58 3.66 -7.30
N VAL A 62 8.88 3.96 -7.20
CA VAL A 62 9.92 3.15 -7.86
C VAL A 62 9.83 1.68 -7.43
N ALA A 63 10.33 0.77 -8.27
CA ALA A 63 10.54 -0.60 -7.83
C ALA A 63 11.47 -0.64 -6.60
N ASP A 64 11.34 -1.68 -5.78
CA ASP A 64 12.09 -1.89 -4.54
C ASP A 64 11.76 -0.89 -3.42
N HIS A 65 10.59 -0.24 -3.51
CA HIS A 65 10.16 0.74 -2.52
C HIS A 65 9.93 0.08 -1.16
N TRP A 66 9.27 -1.07 -1.15
CA TRP A 66 8.89 -1.77 0.07
C TRP A 66 10.08 -2.38 0.80
N GLU A 67 11.12 -2.79 0.08
CA GLU A 67 12.40 -3.23 0.60
C GLU A 67 13.06 -2.06 1.35
N THR A 68 13.13 -0.88 0.72
CA THR A 68 13.71 0.32 1.34
C THR A 68 12.96 0.74 2.61
N VAL A 69 11.62 0.68 2.60
CA VAL A 69 10.78 0.99 3.77
C VAL A 69 10.95 -0.08 4.85
N GLY A 70 10.94 -1.36 4.46
CA GLY A 70 11.13 -2.48 5.37
C GLY A 70 12.47 -2.45 6.09
N GLU A 71 13.56 -2.15 5.38
CA GLU A 71 14.90 -1.98 5.98
C GLU A 71 14.92 -0.89 7.05
N ARG A 72 14.21 0.23 6.81
CA ARG A 72 14.13 1.33 7.80
C ARG A 72 13.29 0.97 9.01
N LEU A 73 12.20 0.24 8.80
CA LEU A 73 11.27 -0.16 9.85
C LEU A 73 11.68 -1.46 10.56
N GLY A 74 12.73 -2.12 10.09
CA GLY A 74 13.23 -3.38 10.66
C GLY A 74 12.35 -4.59 10.34
N PHE A 75 11.62 -4.56 9.23
CA PHE A 75 10.77 -5.66 8.78
C PHE A 75 11.59 -6.76 8.12
N ASP A 76 11.13 -8.00 8.28
CA ASP A 76 11.66 -9.12 7.50
C ASP A 76 11.01 -9.22 6.10
N ASP A 77 11.56 -10.08 5.24
CA ASP A 77 11.08 -10.25 3.85
C ASP A 77 9.59 -10.62 3.76
N ARG A 78 9.06 -11.36 4.75
CA ARG A 78 7.66 -11.79 4.77
C ARG A 78 6.76 -10.63 5.19
N GLU A 79 7.19 -9.82 6.14
CA GLU A 79 6.50 -8.60 6.54
C GLU A 79 6.48 -7.57 5.42
N VAL A 80 7.59 -7.39 4.71
CA VAL A 80 7.69 -6.57 3.49
C VAL A 80 6.72 -7.07 2.41
N ASP A 81 6.70 -8.37 2.13
CA ASP A 81 5.76 -8.95 1.16
C ASP A 81 4.29 -8.75 1.57
N ALA A 82 3.97 -8.88 2.86
CA ALA A 82 2.62 -8.67 3.36
C ALA A 82 2.15 -7.22 3.17
N VAL A 83 2.98 -6.24 3.51
CA VAL A 83 2.69 -4.81 3.31
C VAL A 83 2.56 -4.48 1.83
N ARG A 84 3.53 -4.90 1.00
CA ARG A 84 3.48 -4.74 -0.47
C ARG A 84 2.16 -5.27 -1.04
N ARG A 85 1.74 -6.46 -0.61
CA ARG A 85 0.49 -7.09 -1.07
C ARG A 85 -0.74 -6.33 -0.60
N ALA A 86 -0.77 -5.87 0.65
CA ALA A 86 -1.89 -5.07 1.15
C ALA A 86 -2.09 -3.81 0.32
N HIS A 87 -1.02 -3.05 0.05
CA HIS A 87 -1.09 -1.83 -0.77
C HIS A 87 -1.45 -2.13 -2.23
N THR A 88 -0.89 -3.19 -2.81
CA THR A 88 -1.18 -3.63 -4.19
C THR A 88 -2.63 -4.04 -4.36
N GLU A 89 -3.18 -4.86 -3.46
CA GLU A 89 -4.55 -5.34 -3.55
C GLU A 89 -5.57 -4.21 -3.27
N GLN A 90 -5.24 -3.26 -2.39
CA GLN A 90 -6.04 -2.05 -2.22
C GLN A 90 -6.08 -1.22 -3.51
N LEU A 91 -4.94 -1.01 -4.18
CA LEU A 91 -4.92 -0.30 -5.47
C LEU A 91 -5.73 -1.04 -6.54
N ARG A 92 -5.62 -2.38 -6.62
CA ARG A 92 -6.43 -3.20 -7.54
C ARG A 92 -7.92 -3.04 -7.27
N ARG A 93 -8.33 -2.97 -6.00
CA ARG A 93 -9.74 -2.77 -5.62
C ARG A 93 -10.25 -1.40 -6.04
N LEU A 94 -9.45 -0.35 -5.85
CA LEU A 94 -9.75 0.99 -6.37
C LEU A 94 -9.86 0.97 -7.90
N GLY A 95 -8.88 0.38 -8.58
CA GLY A 95 -8.90 0.22 -10.04
C GLY A 95 -10.13 -0.53 -10.56
N ARG A 96 -10.61 -1.55 -9.84
CA ARG A 96 -11.87 -2.23 -10.19
C ARG A 96 -13.09 -1.31 -10.04
N ARG A 97 -13.15 -0.52 -8.97
CA ARG A 97 -14.25 0.43 -8.73
C ARG A 97 -14.28 1.55 -9.76
N GLU A 98 -13.11 1.96 -10.25
CA GLU A 98 -12.95 3.05 -11.23
C GLU A 98 -12.92 2.59 -12.70
N GLY A 99 -12.92 1.28 -12.95
CA GLY A 99 -12.75 0.74 -14.31
C GLY A 99 -11.33 0.92 -14.88
N ARG A 100 -10.33 1.09 -14.02
CA ARG A 100 -8.90 1.33 -14.35
C ARG A 100 -7.97 0.17 -13.98
N LEU A 101 -8.51 -0.99 -13.58
CA LEU A 101 -7.70 -2.13 -13.14
C LEU A 101 -6.56 -2.48 -14.12
N GLY A 102 -6.84 -2.54 -15.42
CA GLY A 102 -5.83 -2.91 -16.42
C GLY A 102 -4.66 -1.93 -16.50
N GLU A 103 -4.94 -0.62 -16.40
CA GLU A 103 -3.92 0.44 -16.34
C GLU A 103 -3.01 0.25 -15.12
N PHE A 104 -3.61 0.00 -13.95
CA PHE A 104 -2.85 -0.22 -12.71
C PHE A 104 -2.06 -1.53 -12.75
N GLU A 105 -2.60 -2.60 -13.31
CA GLU A 105 -1.87 -3.87 -13.45
C GLU A 105 -0.64 -3.72 -14.33
N THR A 106 -0.73 -2.98 -15.46
CA THR A 106 0.43 -2.65 -16.29
C THR A 106 1.46 -1.81 -15.54
N ALA A 107 1.02 -0.78 -14.79
CA ALA A 107 1.95 0.03 -14.01
C ALA A 107 2.71 -0.79 -12.94
N LEU A 108 1.99 -1.69 -12.28
CA LEU A 108 2.52 -2.56 -11.21
C LEU A 108 3.54 -3.60 -11.70
N GLU A 109 3.72 -3.79 -13.00
CA GLU A 109 4.78 -4.65 -13.53
C GLU A 109 6.18 -4.10 -13.24
N ILE A 110 6.31 -2.78 -13.05
CA ILE A 110 7.59 -2.08 -12.86
C ILE A 110 7.57 -1.04 -11.72
N ARG A 111 6.48 -0.97 -10.96
CA ARG A 111 6.26 0.01 -9.87
C ARG A 111 5.68 -0.67 -8.65
N ASP A 112 5.95 -0.10 -7.48
CA ASP A 112 5.26 -0.48 -6.24
C ASP A 112 4.06 0.45 -5.99
N ALA A 113 2.91 -0.13 -5.65
CA ALA A 113 1.75 0.63 -5.19
C ALA A 113 1.95 1.12 -3.75
N VAL A 114 1.63 2.38 -3.47
CA VAL A 114 1.66 2.95 -2.12
C VAL A 114 0.37 3.70 -1.82
N ILE A 115 -0.41 3.20 -0.86
CA ILE A 115 -1.59 3.85 -0.29
C ILE A 115 -1.20 4.60 0.99
N VAL A 116 -1.59 5.87 1.08
CA VAL A 116 -1.35 6.73 2.26
C VAL A 116 -2.67 7.33 2.71
N GLY A 117 -3.03 7.18 3.98
CA GLY A 117 -4.21 7.85 4.58
C GLY A 117 -4.07 9.37 4.62
N VAL A 118 -5.19 10.10 4.49
CA VAL A 118 -5.21 11.59 4.49
C VAL A 118 -6.17 12.21 5.49
#